data_AF-A0A9W7SP61-F1
#
_entry.id   AF-A0A9W7SP61-F1
#
_cell.length_a   1.000
_cell.length_b   1.000
_cell.length_c   1.000
_cell.angle_alpha   90.00
_cell.angle_beta   90.00
_cell.angle_gamma   90.00
#
_symmetry.space_group_name_H-M   'P 1'
#
loop_
_entity.id
_entity.type
_entity.pdbx_description
1 polymer ?
#
loop_
_entity_poly.entity_id
_entity_poly.type
_entity_poly.pdbx_seq_one_letter_code
_entity_poly.pdbx_strand_id
1 'polypeptide(L)'
;MAFMEQLGHRSSSPLYAPSHRKAVRSAKLSALHARLSLPSKLPLQTLARCLIDPSADPRQGYNNKPFSILGQDLLGYYTSEYLLCRYPRLPMPVLFAAQYAYVGNATLAKIRSEWGVEAVAAPGTEVDAGLLQLKKMIPRDASLYGETEQVQNGELPTAPRIGTGRRVRSPHWRRGLSSRIVFDDEFGDLRAGLPDAQPYPGAPISTAAQEQLQVDDEIEEGTSDAILEETPQTPETDPTTLTDASAGFVRALTGALYLHAGIRAAKQFHRDHILSRHVPLHQLFNFTHPTRDISKLCAREGFEPPVARLISETGRYSRTPVYVVGVFSGEDKLGEAAGASLNEGRVRASAAAMRAWYLYSPPENDVVLPSEVEGAGGSRKGAKVWKPQMIDVGEVIT
;
A
#
# COMPACT_ATOMS: atom_id res chain seq x y z
N MET A 1 -29.47 -56.26 -21.02
CA MET A 1 -29.15 -54.95 -21.62
C MET A 1 -29.99 -53.87 -20.97
N ALA A 2 -29.62 -53.40 -19.77
CA ALA A 2 -30.22 -52.20 -19.14
C ALA A 2 -29.41 -51.80 -17.89
N PHE A 3 -28.09 -51.64 -18.03
CA PHE A 3 -27.23 -51.20 -16.92
C PHE A 3 -26.04 -50.39 -17.44
N MET A 4 -26.28 -49.47 -18.38
CA MET A 4 -25.22 -48.63 -18.95
C MET A 4 -25.71 -47.25 -19.41
N GLU A 5 -26.65 -46.62 -18.69
CA GLU A 5 -27.17 -45.30 -19.08
C GLU A 5 -27.49 -44.40 -17.87
N GLN A 6 -26.59 -44.33 -16.89
CA GLN A 6 -26.73 -43.42 -15.72
C GLN A 6 -25.43 -42.71 -15.31
N LEU A 7 -24.55 -42.39 -16.27
CA LEU A 7 -23.40 -41.50 -16.03
C LEU A 7 -23.42 -40.36 -17.03
N GLY A 8 -24.38 -39.44 -16.88
CA GLY A 8 -24.63 -38.43 -17.91
C GLY A 8 -25.04 -37.04 -17.46
N HIS A 9 -25.22 -36.72 -16.17
CA HIS A 9 -25.46 -35.34 -15.73
C HIS A 9 -24.53 -35.00 -14.56
N ARG A 10 -23.26 -34.69 -14.87
CA ARG A 10 -22.48 -33.82 -13.99
C ARG A 10 -23.06 -32.42 -14.19
N SER A 11 -23.80 -31.93 -13.22
CA SER A 11 -24.10 -30.50 -13.12
C SER A 11 -22.75 -29.76 -13.11
N SER A 12 -22.35 -29.23 -14.27
CA SER A 12 -21.12 -28.46 -14.35
C SER A 12 -21.35 -27.21 -13.52
N SER A 13 -20.71 -27.12 -12.37
CA SER A 13 -20.69 -25.88 -11.59
C SER A 13 -20.29 -24.74 -12.54
N PRO A 14 -20.98 -23.59 -12.52
CA PRO A 14 -20.64 -22.50 -13.41
C PRO A 14 -19.17 -22.13 -13.20
N LEU A 15 -18.41 -22.19 -14.29
CA LEU A 15 -17.02 -21.74 -14.29
C LEU A 15 -17.04 -20.22 -14.42
N TYR A 16 -16.45 -19.53 -13.45
CA TYR A 16 -16.31 -18.06 -13.50
C TYR A 16 -15.04 -17.60 -14.24
N ALA A 17 -14.06 -18.51 -14.35
CA ALA A 17 -12.73 -18.25 -14.89
C ALA A 17 -12.28 -19.36 -15.87
N PRO A 18 -11.30 -19.09 -16.76
CA PRO A 18 -10.78 -20.08 -17.70
C PRO A 18 -10.17 -21.27 -16.96
N SER A 19 -10.35 -22.47 -17.54
CA SER A 19 -9.82 -23.69 -16.94
C SER A 19 -8.30 -23.72 -16.94
N HIS A 20 -7.69 -24.42 -15.97
CA HIS A 20 -6.23 -24.57 -15.89
C HIS A 20 -5.60 -25.16 -17.18
N ARG A 21 -6.34 -25.97 -17.94
CA ARG A 21 -5.88 -26.49 -19.24
C ARG A 21 -5.80 -25.41 -20.31
N LYS A 22 -6.75 -24.45 -20.33
CA LYS A 22 -6.69 -23.28 -21.21
C LYS A 22 -5.50 -22.37 -20.85
N ALA A 23 -5.20 -22.22 -19.55
CA ALA A 23 -4.08 -21.40 -19.09
C ALA A 23 -2.72 -21.82 -19.68
N VAL A 24 -2.45 -23.13 -19.81
CA VAL A 24 -1.18 -23.63 -20.37
C VAL A 24 -1.02 -23.27 -21.85
N ARG A 25 -2.13 -23.10 -22.59
CA ARG A 25 -2.13 -22.76 -24.01
C ARG A 25 -2.08 -21.25 -24.28
N SER A 26 -2.13 -20.42 -23.23
CA SER A 26 -2.13 -18.97 -23.36
C SER A 26 -0.74 -18.45 -23.74
N ALA A 27 -0.67 -17.77 -24.89
CA ALA A 27 0.54 -17.07 -25.32
C ALA A 27 0.85 -15.88 -24.41
N LYS A 28 -0.18 -15.15 -23.92
CA LYS A 28 -0.01 -14.00 -23.03
C LYS A 28 0.63 -14.40 -21.70
N LEU A 29 0.22 -15.53 -21.11
CA LEU A 29 0.82 -16.05 -19.88
C LEU A 29 2.28 -16.47 -20.07
N SER A 30 2.56 -17.18 -21.16
CA SER A 30 3.92 -17.62 -21.48
C SER A 30 4.86 -16.44 -21.71
N ALA A 31 4.38 -15.41 -22.42
CA ALA A 31 5.11 -14.17 -22.64
C ALA A 31 5.37 -13.40 -21.34
N LEU A 32 4.38 -13.32 -20.44
CA LEU A 32 4.54 -12.67 -19.15
C LEU A 32 5.53 -13.39 -18.24
N HIS A 33 5.47 -14.73 -18.21
CA HIS A 33 6.40 -15.56 -17.44
C HIS A 33 7.85 -15.32 -17.86
N ALA A 34 8.10 -15.30 -19.18
CA ALA A 34 9.41 -15.02 -19.75
C ALA A 34 9.86 -13.56 -19.51
N ARG A 35 8.97 -12.57 -19.68
CA ARG A 35 9.26 -11.15 -19.50
C ARG A 35 9.75 -10.83 -18.08
N LEU A 36 9.09 -11.40 -17.09
CA LEU A 36 9.43 -11.22 -15.67
C LEU A 36 10.56 -12.15 -15.20
N SER A 37 11.15 -12.93 -16.10
CA SER A 37 12.20 -13.92 -15.79
C SER A 37 11.83 -14.82 -14.61
N LEU A 38 10.56 -15.25 -14.55
CA LEU A 38 10.06 -16.05 -13.44
C LEU A 38 10.72 -17.45 -13.45
N PRO A 39 10.95 -18.05 -12.26
CA PRO A 39 11.54 -19.38 -12.19
C PRO A 39 10.59 -20.42 -12.80
N SER A 40 11.15 -21.43 -13.45
CA SER A 40 10.39 -22.57 -14.02
C SER A 40 9.61 -23.39 -12.98
N LYS A 41 9.96 -23.24 -11.68
CA LYS A 41 9.23 -23.81 -10.55
C LYS A 41 7.83 -23.24 -10.38
N LEU A 42 7.58 -22.03 -10.87
CA LEU A 42 6.27 -21.39 -10.84
C LEU A 42 5.50 -21.79 -12.12
N PRO A 43 4.47 -22.64 -12.01
CA PRO A 43 3.74 -23.14 -13.17
C PRO A 43 2.77 -22.07 -13.71
N LEU A 44 2.49 -22.12 -15.02
CA LEU A 44 1.58 -21.19 -15.69
C LEU A 44 0.15 -21.20 -15.11
N GLN A 45 -0.27 -22.33 -14.54
CA GLN A 45 -1.56 -22.48 -13.89
C GLN A 45 -1.67 -21.64 -12.62
N THR A 46 -0.61 -21.55 -11.83
CA THR A 46 -0.58 -20.67 -10.64
C THR A 46 -0.53 -19.21 -11.07
N LEU A 47 0.26 -18.90 -12.11
CA LEU A 47 0.32 -17.56 -12.68
C LEU A 47 -1.05 -17.07 -13.17
N ALA A 48 -1.80 -17.94 -13.84
CA ALA A 48 -3.19 -17.66 -14.24
C ALA A 48 -4.09 -17.38 -13.04
N ARG A 49 -3.93 -18.14 -11.95
CA ARG A 49 -4.69 -17.91 -10.71
C ARG A 49 -4.39 -16.54 -10.08
N CYS A 50 -3.16 -16.04 -10.17
CA CYS A 50 -2.82 -14.70 -9.68
C CYS A 50 -3.61 -13.58 -10.39
N LEU A 51 -4.01 -13.79 -11.65
CA LEU A 51 -4.76 -12.83 -12.48
C LEU A 51 -6.29 -12.87 -12.26
N ILE A 52 -6.80 -13.77 -11.41
CA ILE A 52 -8.22 -13.89 -11.10
C ILE A 52 -8.49 -13.19 -9.77
N ASP A 53 -9.14 -12.03 -9.81
CA ASP A 53 -9.54 -11.29 -8.61
C ASP A 53 -10.74 -11.95 -7.89
N PRO A 54 -10.87 -11.86 -6.56
CA PRO A 54 -12.06 -12.32 -5.83
C PRO A 54 -13.39 -11.73 -6.32
N SER A 55 -13.39 -10.56 -6.94
CA SER A 55 -14.58 -9.99 -7.57
C SER A 55 -15.01 -10.72 -8.85
N ALA A 56 -14.10 -11.46 -9.50
CA ALA A 56 -14.41 -12.28 -10.67
C ALA A 56 -14.81 -13.71 -10.28
N ASP A 57 -14.14 -14.32 -9.29
CA ASP A 57 -14.47 -15.64 -8.77
C ASP A 57 -14.53 -15.63 -7.23
N PRO A 58 -15.72 -15.85 -6.61
CA PRO A 58 -15.87 -15.86 -5.16
C PRO A 58 -15.17 -17.04 -4.49
N ARG A 59 -14.81 -18.08 -5.24
CA ARG A 59 -14.22 -19.30 -4.67
C ARG A 59 -12.76 -19.08 -4.29
N GLN A 60 -12.46 -19.18 -3.00
CA GLN A 60 -11.12 -18.96 -2.44
C GLN A 60 -10.02 -19.85 -3.06
N GLY A 61 -10.38 -21.06 -3.53
CA GLY A 61 -9.45 -21.98 -4.18
C GLY A 61 -9.03 -21.58 -5.60
N TYR A 62 -9.77 -20.67 -6.25
CA TYR A 62 -9.58 -20.29 -7.64
C TYR A 62 -9.25 -18.81 -7.85
N ASN A 63 -9.40 -17.98 -6.82
CA ASN A 63 -9.01 -16.58 -6.84
C ASN A 63 -7.61 -16.34 -6.27
N ASN A 64 -7.13 -15.10 -6.46
CA ASN A 64 -5.82 -14.63 -6.05
C ASN A 64 -5.75 -14.14 -4.59
N LYS A 65 -6.88 -14.03 -3.89
CA LYS A 65 -6.97 -13.46 -2.52
C LYS A 65 -6.00 -14.09 -1.51
N PRO A 66 -5.87 -15.43 -1.38
CA PRO A 66 -4.95 -16.01 -0.40
C PRO A 66 -3.47 -15.71 -0.73
N PHE A 67 -3.10 -15.67 -2.01
CA PHE A 67 -1.75 -15.29 -2.42
C PHE A 67 -1.48 -13.80 -2.21
N SER A 68 -2.50 -12.97 -2.43
CA SER A 68 -2.44 -11.52 -2.22
C SER A 68 -2.17 -11.17 -0.76
N ILE A 69 -2.81 -11.86 0.19
CA ILE A 69 -2.56 -11.65 1.63
C ILE A 69 -1.10 -11.97 1.97
N LEU A 70 -0.62 -13.15 1.57
CA LEU A 70 0.77 -13.53 1.82
C LEU A 70 1.78 -12.58 1.15
N GLY A 71 1.50 -12.18 -0.10
CA GLY A 71 2.35 -11.26 -0.83
C GLY A 71 2.38 -9.87 -0.21
N GLN A 72 1.26 -9.40 0.33
CA GLN A 72 1.17 -8.13 1.03
C GLN A 72 2.12 -8.13 2.24
N ASP A 73 2.01 -9.14 3.10
CA ASP A 73 2.86 -9.27 4.29
C ASP A 73 4.35 -9.33 3.91
N LEU A 74 4.71 -10.06 2.86
CA LEU A 74 6.09 -10.16 2.38
C LEU A 74 6.62 -8.83 1.84
N LEU A 75 5.83 -8.11 1.06
CA LEU A 75 6.23 -6.83 0.48
C LEU A 75 6.35 -5.75 1.56
N GLY A 76 5.40 -5.68 2.49
CA GLY A 76 5.46 -4.78 3.65
C GLY A 76 6.68 -5.08 4.51
N TYR A 77 6.96 -6.36 4.79
CA TYR A 77 8.13 -6.77 5.57
C TYR A 77 9.46 -6.40 4.88
N TYR A 78 9.64 -6.74 3.60
CA TYR A 78 10.90 -6.48 2.90
C TYR A 78 11.15 -4.99 2.64
N THR A 79 10.10 -4.19 2.42
CA THR A 79 10.26 -2.74 2.27
C THR A 79 10.53 -2.04 3.58
N SER A 80 9.81 -2.40 4.65
CA SER A 80 10.03 -1.81 5.98
C SER A 80 11.41 -2.12 6.54
N GLU A 81 11.91 -3.37 6.42
CA GLU A 81 13.26 -3.71 6.87
C GLU A 81 14.33 -2.92 6.09
N TYR A 82 14.14 -2.75 4.78
CA TYR A 82 15.06 -2.01 3.93
C TYR A 82 15.10 -0.53 4.33
N LEU A 83 13.92 0.09 4.49
CA LEU A 83 13.81 1.49 4.87
C LEU A 83 14.41 1.75 6.26
N LEU A 84 14.14 0.90 7.24
CA LEU A 84 14.66 1.06 8.60
C LEU A 84 16.18 0.88 8.66
N CYS A 85 16.74 -0.11 7.97
CA CYS A 85 18.19 -0.32 7.98
C CYS A 85 18.93 0.75 7.17
N ARG A 86 18.31 1.27 6.10
CA ARG A 86 18.91 2.30 5.24
C ARG A 86 18.77 3.72 5.82
N TYR A 87 17.67 4.01 6.50
CA TYR A 87 17.34 5.31 7.08
C TYR A 87 16.84 5.13 8.53
N PRO A 88 17.74 4.83 9.49
CA PRO A 88 17.36 4.46 10.86
C PRO A 88 16.69 5.59 11.66
N ARG A 89 16.81 6.84 11.21
CA ARG A 89 16.23 8.02 11.85
C ARG A 89 14.92 8.49 11.20
N LEU A 90 14.34 7.71 10.29
CA LEU A 90 13.18 8.17 9.53
C LEU A 90 11.94 8.36 10.45
N PRO A 91 11.29 9.54 10.46
CA PRO A 91 10.03 9.75 11.17
C PRO A 91 8.95 8.77 10.72
N MET A 92 8.12 8.29 11.65
CA MET A 92 7.11 7.27 11.33
C MET A 92 6.10 7.71 10.25
N PRO A 93 5.59 8.97 10.21
CA PRO A 93 4.71 9.41 9.12
C PRO A 93 5.39 9.34 7.75
N VAL A 94 6.69 9.65 7.69
CA VAL A 94 7.48 9.60 6.46
C VAL A 94 7.76 8.16 6.07
N LEU A 95 8.00 7.27 7.05
CA LEU A 95 8.15 5.84 6.84
C LEU A 95 6.89 5.20 6.24
N PHE A 96 5.70 5.54 6.75
CA PHE A 96 4.43 5.10 6.15
C PHE A 96 4.25 5.61 4.72
N ALA A 97 4.51 6.90 4.49
CA ALA A 97 4.44 7.48 3.15
C ALA A 97 5.45 6.85 2.17
N ALA A 98 6.65 6.54 2.66
CA ALA A 98 7.68 5.86 1.88
C ALA A 98 7.26 4.43 1.54
N GLN A 99 6.75 3.66 2.50
CA GLN A 99 6.21 2.31 2.24
C GLN A 99 5.08 2.36 1.21
N TYR A 100 4.13 3.29 1.35
CA TYR A 100 3.07 3.50 0.37
C TYR A 100 3.61 3.89 -1.01
N ALA A 101 4.70 4.66 -1.08
CA ALA A 101 5.34 5.02 -2.34
C ALA A 101 6.06 3.84 -3.04
N TYR A 102 6.45 2.79 -2.30
CA TYR A 102 7.02 1.56 -2.87
C TYR A 102 5.97 0.48 -3.18
N VAL A 103 5.00 0.26 -2.27
CA VAL A 103 4.08 -0.91 -2.27
C VAL A 103 2.60 -0.51 -2.23
N GLY A 104 2.28 0.77 -2.20
CA GLY A 104 0.89 1.25 -2.19
C GLY A 104 0.13 0.88 -3.48
N ASN A 105 -1.19 0.76 -3.40
CA ASN A 105 -2.02 0.24 -4.50
C ASN A 105 -1.79 0.97 -5.84
N ALA A 106 -1.63 2.30 -5.79
CA ALA A 106 -1.36 3.11 -6.98
C ALA A 106 -0.02 2.78 -7.65
N THR A 107 1.00 2.44 -6.87
CA THR A 107 2.34 2.10 -7.36
C THR A 107 2.36 0.71 -7.98
N LEU A 108 1.74 -0.27 -7.31
CA LEU A 108 1.58 -1.62 -7.83
C LEU A 108 0.73 -1.66 -9.10
N ALA A 109 -0.28 -0.77 -9.21
CA ALA A 109 -1.05 -0.61 -10.44
C ALA A 109 -0.19 -0.11 -11.62
N LYS A 110 0.75 0.81 -11.37
CA LYS A 110 1.73 1.24 -12.37
C LYS A 110 2.66 0.09 -12.77
N ILE A 111 3.18 -0.66 -11.79
CA ILE A 111 4.02 -1.85 -12.04
C ILE A 111 3.28 -2.87 -12.92
N ARG A 112 2.00 -3.13 -12.64
CA ARG A 112 1.15 -4.01 -13.47
C ARG A 112 1.07 -3.54 -14.92
N SER A 113 0.93 -2.23 -15.13
CA SER A 113 0.90 -1.64 -16.48
C SER A 113 2.26 -1.70 -17.18
N GLU A 114 3.37 -1.48 -16.45
CA GLU A 114 4.74 -1.62 -16.96
C GLU A 114 5.04 -3.07 -17.38
N TRP A 115 4.50 -4.05 -16.66
CA TRP A 115 4.61 -5.47 -17.02
C TRP A 115 3.74 -5.88 -18.21
N GLY A 116 2.92 -4.98 -18.77
CA GLY A 116 2.06 -5.26 -19.91
C GLY A 116 0.89 -6.20 -19.60
N VAL A 117 0.39 -6.17 -18.35
CA VAL A 117 -0.82 -6.92 -17.99
C VAL A 117 -2.04 -6.07 -18.28
N GLU A 118 -2.82 -6.50 -19.26
CA GLU A 118 -4.07 -5.85 -19.64
C GLU A 118 -5.22 -6.33 -18.74
N ALA A 119 -6.19 -5.45 -18.52
CA ALA A 119 -7.38 -5.78 -17.76
C ALA A 119 -8.56 -6.08 -18.68
N VAL A 120 -9.33 -7.08 -18.29
CA VAL A 120 -10.50 -7.55 -19.03
C VAL A 120 -11.64 -6.54 -18.94
N ALA A 121 -12.49 -6.49 -19.97
CA ALA A 121 -13.71 -5.68 -19.98
C ALA A 121 -14.76 -6.25 -19.00
N ALA A 122 -15.14 -7.52 -19.18
CA ALA A 122 -16.02 -8.28 -18.30
C ALA A 122 -15.45 -9.68 -18.01
N PRO A 123 -15.48 -10.17 -16.76
CA PRO A 123 -14.93 -11.48 -16.41
C PRO A 123 -15.72 -12.62 -17.08
N GLY A 124 -15.03 -13.69 -17.48
CA GLY A 124 -15.68 -14.83 -18.14
C GLY A 124 -14.73 -15.95 -18.55
N THR A 125 -15.29 -17.10 -18.94
CA THR A 125 -14.55 -18.33 -19.30
C THR A 125 -13.98 -18.35 -20.72
N GLU A 126 -14.50 -17.46 -21.56
CA GLU A 126 -14.08 -17.20 -22.94
C GLU A 126 -12.79 -16.38 -23.00
N VAL A 127 -12.52 -15.62 -21.94
CA VAL A 127 -11.39 -14.70 -21.86
C VAL A 127 -10.09 -15.48 -21.70
N ASP A 128 -9.03 -14.99 -22.36
CA ASP A 128 -7.69 -15.56 -22.19
C ASP A 128 -7.23 -15.43 -20.73
N ALA A 129 -6.58 -16.48 -20.22
CA ALA A 129 -6.11 -16.58 -18.84
C ALA A 129 -4.95 -15.60 -18.54
N GLY A 130 -4.32 -15.02 -19.57
CA GLY A 130 -3.26 -14.02 -19.44
C GLY A 130 -3.74 -12.58 -19.23
N LEU A 131 -5.04 -12.36 -19.04
CA LEU A 131 -5.63 -11.06 -18.78
C LEU A 131 -6.11 -10.97 -17.33
N LEU A 132 -5.98 -9.78 -16.72
CA LEU A 132 -6.46 -9.54 -15.36
C LEU A 132 -7.99 -9.50 -15.34
N GLN A 133 -8.60 -10.49 -14.67
CA GLN A 133 -10.06 -10.65 -14.56
C GLN A 133 -10.55 -9.99 -13.28
N LEU A 134 -11.41 -8.99 -13.42
CA LEU A 134 -12.09 -8.33 -12.31
C LEU A 134 -13.49 -7.90 -12.74
N LYS A 135 -14.40 -7.80 -11.77
CA LYS A 135 -15.68 -7.10 -11.96
C LYS A 135 -15.44 -5.62 -11.67
N LYS A 136 -15.40 -4.81 -12.73
CA LYS A 136 -15.10 -3.37 -12.62
C LYS A 136 -16.22 -2.64 -11.91
N MET A 137 -15.85 -1.82 -10.92
CA MET A 137 -16.74 -0.82 -10.34
C MET A 137 -17.04 0.28 -11.37
N ILE A 138 -18.32 0.54 -11.59
CA ILE A 138 -18.77 1.66 -12.42
C ILE A 138 -18.41 2.94 -11.66
N PRO A 139 -17.64 3.88 -12.26
CA PRO A 139 -17.39 5.17 -11.65
C PRO A 139 -18.71 5.85 -11.32
N ARG A 140 -18.95 6.13 -10.04
CA ARG A 140 -20.17 6.81 -9.58
C ARG A 140 -19.96 8.31 -9.71
N ASP A 141 -20.89 9.01 -10.37
CA ASP A 141 -20.89 10.48 -10.39
C ASP A 141 -21.11 11.00 -8.97
N ALA A 142 -20.05 11.59 -8.40
CA ALA A 142 -20.04 12.11 -7.04
C ALA A 142 -21.01 13.29 -6.81
N SER A 143 -21.54 13.91 -7.88
CA SER A 143 -22.44 15.06 -7.81
C SER A 143 -23.92 14.70 -7.71
N LEU A 144 -24.31 13.43 -7.89
CA LEU A 144 -25.72 13.01 -8.02
C LEU A 144 -26.37 12.60 -6.70
N TYR A 145 -25.58 12.43 -5.64
CA TYR A 145 -26.05 12.19 -4.28
C TYR A 145 -25.54 13.33 -3.42
N GLY A 146 -26.40 13.94 -2.61
CA GLY A 146 -26.13 15.13 -1.79
C GLY A 146 -25.09 14.94 -0.66
N GLU A 147 -24.02 14.17 -0.89
CA GLU A 147 -22.84 14.06 -0.05
C GLU A 147 -21.82 15.17 -0.40
N THR A 148 -22.31 16.41 -0.52
CA THR A 148 -21.49 17.58 -0.85
C THR A 148 -20.51 17.99 0.26
N GLU A 149 -20.61 17.43 1.47
CA GLU A 149 -19.70 17.79 2.57
C GLU A 149 -18.33 17.08 2.53
N GLN A 150 -18.21 15.90 1.91
CA GLN A 150 -16.95 15.12 1.98
C GLN A 150 -15.96 15.41 0.85
N VAL A 151 -16.39 16.06 -0.23
CA VAL A 151 -15.55 16.36 -1.41
C VAL A 151 -14.61 17.55 -1.17
N GLN A 152 -14.85 18.37 -0.14
CA GLN A 152 -14.11 19.62 0.08
C GLN A 152 -12.63 19.42 0.48
N ASN A 153 -12.23 18.20 0.85
CA ASN A 153 -10.87 17.86 1.28
C ASN A 153 -10.03 17.10 0.23
N GLY A 154 -10.53 16.90 -0.99
CA GLY A 154 -9.77 16.21 -2.05
C GLY A 154 -9.58 14.70 -1.85
N GLU A 155 -10.27 14.10 -0.88
CA GLU A 155 -10.31 12.65 -0.69
C GLU A 155 -11.47 12.08 -1.51
N LEU A 156 -11.19 11.15 -2.44
CA LEU A 156 -12.26 10.40 -3.12
C LEU A 156 -13.09 9.64 -2.06
N PRO A 157 -14.41 9.49 -2.25
CA PRO A 157 -15.25 8.66 -1.39
C PRO A 157 -14.87 7.19 -1.61
N THR A 158 -13.78 6.77 -0.98
CA THR A 158 -13.45 5.36 -0.80
C THR A 158 -14.38 4.84 0.29
N ALA A 159 -14.84 3.59 0.18
CA ALA A 159 -15.66 2.91 1.18
C ALA A 159 -15.28 3.28 2.64
N PRO A 160 -16.25 3.40 3.57
CA PRO A 160 -16.00 3.84 4.93
C PRO A 160 -14.85 3.03 5.54
N ARG A 161 -13.73 3.70 5.79
CA ARG A 161 -12.54 3.07 6.36
C ARG A 161 -12.71 3.06 7.88
N ILE A 162 -12.80 1.87 8.47
CA ILE A 162 -13.10 1.66 9.89
C ILE A 162 -11.82 1.23 10.60
N GLY A 163 -11.31 2.08 11.50
CA GLY A 163 -10.20 1.70 12.37
C GLY A 163 -10.63 0.62 13.35
N THR A 164 -9.76 -0.36 13.62
CA THR A 164 -10.06 -1.36 14.64
C THR A 164 -10.01 -0.71 16.02
N GLY A 165 -11.16 -0.59 16.69
CA GLY A 165 -11.21 -0.30 18.12
C GLY A 165 -11.72 1.08 18.54
N ARG A 166 -12.01 2.01 17.61
CA ARG A 166 -12.85 3.19 17.91
C ARG A 166 -13.71 3.55 16.71
N ARG A 167 -14.99 3.84 16.95
CA ARG A 167 -15.93 4.41 15.99
C ARG A 167 -15.51 5.82 15.59
N VAL A 168 -14.42 6.01 14.86
CA VAL A 168 -14.13 7.32 14.26
C VAL A 168 -15.00 7.46 13.00
N ARG A 169 -16.32 7.56 13.21
CA ARG A 169 -17.29 7.91 12.17
C ARG A 169 -17.25 9.43 11.89
N SER A 170 -16.67 10.19 12.82
CA SER A 170 -16.56 11.64 12.79
C SER A 170 -15.17 12.07 12.27
N PRO A 171 -15.10 12.82 11.15
CA PRO A 171 -13.83 13.24 10.51
C PRO A 171 -12.90 14.09 11.39
N HIS A 172 -13.38 14.64 12.49
CA HIS A 172 -12.70 15.67 13.28
C HIS A 172 -11.95 15.12 14.51
N TRP A 173 -12.04 13.82 14.80
CA TRP A 173 -11.27 13.23 15.90
C TRP A 173 -9.82 12.97 15.53
N ARG A 174 -8.91 13.49 16.35
CA ARG A 174 -7.47 13.32 16.17
C ARG A 174 -7.09 11.86 16.42
N ARG A 175 -6.30 11.29 15.50
CA ARG A 175 -5.67 9.98 15.64
C ARG A 175 -4.22 10.14 16.06
N GLY A 176 -3.79 9.36 17.06
CA GLY A 176 -2.41 9.36 17.53
C GLY A 176 -1.52 8.49 16.64
N LEU A 177 -0.25 8.86 16.49
CA LEU A 177 0.69 8.11 15.64
C LEU A 177 0.98 6.70 16.17
N SER A 178 1.13 6.53 17.49
CA SER A 178 1.35 5.23 18.12
C SER A 178 0.18 4.26 17.94
N SER A 179 -1.07 4.77 17.91
CA SER A 179 -2.24 3.92 17.64
C SER A 179 -2.27 3.38 16.20
N ARG A 180 -1.72 4.12 15.23
CA ARG A 180 -1.69 3.70 13.82
C ARG A 180 -0.85 2.43 13.63
N ILE A 181 0.24 2.29 14.39
CA ILE A 181 1.14 1.12 14.29
C ILE A 181 0.41 -0.20 14.62
N VAL A 182 -0.55 -0.15 15.55
CA VAL A 182 -1.24 -1.36 16.07
C VAL A 182 -2.58 -1.59 15.38
N PHE A 183 -3.38 -0.54 15.21
CA PHE A 183 -4.79 -0.66 14.82
C PHE A 183 -5.05 -0.40 13.33
N ASP A 184 -4.14 0.27 12.64
CA ASP A 184 -4.32 0.59 11.24
C ASP A 184 -3.71 -0.50 10.34
N ASP A 185 -3.66 -0.26 9.04
CA ASP A 185 -2.95 -1.10 8.08
C ASP A 185 -1.43 -0.81 8.08
N GLU A 186 -0.70 -1.51 7.20
CA GLU A 186 0.76 -1.35 7.06
C GLU A 186 1.21 0.06 6.64
N PHE A 187 0.31 0.85 6.06
CA PHE A 187 0.55 2.24 5.65
C PHE A 187 0.04 3.24 6.70
N GLY A 188 -0.49 2.77 7.84
CA GLY A 188 -1.12 3.59 8.87
C GLY A 188 -2.48 4.17 8.43
N ASP A 189 -3.13 3.58 7.42
CA ASP A 189 -4.47 3.92 6.97
C ASP A 189 -5.52 3.03 7.66
N LEU A 190 -6.74 3.56 7.81
CA LEU A 190 -7.83 2.80 8.40
C LEU A 190 -8.20 1.62 7.50
N ARG A 191 -8.39 0.45 8.10
CA ARG A 191 -8.78 -0.76 7.36
C ARG A 191 -10.21 -0.63 6.85
N ALA A 192 -10.45 -0.93 5.58
CA ALA A 192 -11.81 -0.90 5.01
C ALA A 192 -12.54 -2.23 5.25
N GLY A 193 -13.86 -2.17 5.44
CA GLY A 193 -14.73 -3.36 5.42
C GLY A 193 -14.63 -4.29 6.63
N LEU A 194 -14.09 -3.83 7.77
CA LEU A 194 -14.21 -4.60 9.00
C LEU A 194 -15.60 -4.41 9.61
N PRO A 195 -16.22 -5.47 10.17
CA PRO A 195 -17.45 -5.30 10.92
C PRO A 195 -17.19 -4.37 12.11
N ASP A 196 -18.17 -3.52 12.43
CA ASP A 196 -18.09 -2.64 13.58
C ASP A 196 -17.70 -3.45 14.83
N ALA A 197 -16.61 -3.06 15.48
CA ALA A 197 -16.18 -3.71 16.71
C ALA A 197 -17.31 -3.60 17.74
N GLN A 198 -17.82 -4.74 18.19
CA GLN A 198 -18.80 -4.79 19.27
C GLN A 198 -18.15 -4.20 20.54
N PRO A 199 -18.84 -3.30 21.26
CA PRO A 199 -18.33 -2.79 22.53
C PRO A 199 -18.00 -3.95 23.47
N TYR A 200 -16.89 -3.86 24.21
CA TYR A 200 -16.58 -4.84 25.25
C TYR A 200 -17.73 -4.90 26.27
N PRO A 201 -18.09 -6.09 26.80
CA PRO A 201 -19.17 -6.22 27.77
C PRO A 201 -18.96 -5.28 28.97
N GLY A 202 -19.86 -4.30 29.14
CA GLY A 202 -19.79 -3.29 30.21
C GLY A 202 -19.32 -1.90 29.80
N ALA A 203 -19.01 -1.65 28.52
CA ALA A 203 -18.75 -0.29 28.04
C ALA A 203 -20.03 0.56 28.10
N PRO A 204 -19.99 1.79 28.69
CA PRO A 204 -21.15 2.67 28.70
C PRO A 204 -21.51 3.07 27.26
N ILE A 205 -22.67 2.61 26.79
CA ILE A 205 -23.20 2.96 25.47
C ILE A 205 -23.73 4.39 25.58
N SER A 206 -23.06 5.36 24.97
CA SER A 206 -23.67 6.67 24.73
C SER A 206 -24.73 6.47 23.64
N THR A 207 -26.00 6.30 24.02
CA THR A 207 -27.12 6.22 23.09
C THR A 207 -27.35 7.60 22.47
N ALA A 208 -26.80 7.83 21.28
CA ALA A 208 -27.34 8.85 20.38
C ALA A 208 -28.71 8.34 19.87
N ALA A 209 -29.71 9.21 19.96
CA ALA A 209 -31.12 8.93 19.75
C ALA A 209 -31.41 8.05 18.52
N GLN A 210 -32.23 7.02 18.72
CA GLN A 210 -32.78 6.19 17.65
C GLN A 210 -33.86 6.99 16.91
N GLU A 211 -33.59 7.39 15.67
CA GLU A 211 -34.65 7.67 14.70
C GLU A 211 -35.24 6.32 14.27
N GLN A 212 -36.47 6.05 14.72
CA GLN A 212 -37.26 4.90 14.34
C GLN A 212 -37.88 5.16 12.95
N LEU A 213 -37.42 4.46 11.93
CA LEU A 213 -38.16 4.25 10.69
C LEU A 213 -38.88 2.90 10.79
N GLN A 214 -40.20 2.95 10.91
CA GLN A 214 -41.10 1.80 10.85
C GLN A 214 -41.10 1.21 9.44
N VAL A 215 -40.96 -0.11 9.35
CA VAL A 215 -41.17 -0.89 8.13
C VAL A 215 -42.56 -1.49 8.25
N ASP A 216 -43.48 -1.05 7.40
CA ASP A 216 -44.80 -1.66 7.25
C ASP A 216 -44.75 -2.71 6.14
N ASP A 217 -45.23 -3.90 6.48
CA ASP A 217 -45.38 -5.10 5.65
C ASP A 217 -46.76 -5.04 4.96
N GLU A 218 -46.81 -5.01 3.62
CA GLU A 218 -48.03 -5.35 2.86
C GLU A 218 -47.69 -6.20 1.63
N ILE A 219 -48.46 -7.29 1.49
CA ILE A 219 -48.43 -8.30 0.43
C ILE A 219 -49.49 -7.92 -0.62
N GLU A 220 -49.18 -8.00 -1.91
CA GLU A 220 -50.16 -8.32 -2.96
C GLU A 220 -49.52 -9.03 -4.17
N GLU A 221 -50.21 -10.06 -4.68
CA GLU A 221 -49.84 -10.99 -5.75
C GLU A 221 -50.11 -10.45 -7.17
N GLY A 222 -49.45 -11.00 -8.21
CA GLY A 222 -50.06 -11.11 -9.55
C GLY A 222 -49.17 -10.89 -10.80
N THR A 223 -48.58 -11.99 -11.30
CA THR A 223 -48.40 -12.37 -12.73
C THR A 223 -47.98 -11.34 -13.81
N SER A 224 -46.85 -11.59 -14.47
CA SER A 224 -46.84 -12.11 -15.87
C SER A 224 -45.43 -12.42 -16.37
N ASP A 225 -45.30 -13.60 -16.95
CA ASP A 225 -44.11 -14.13 -17.63
C ASP A 225 -43.63 -13.20 -18.75
N ALA A 226 -42.37 -12.77 -18.66
CA ALA A 226 -41.60 -12.28 -19.79
C ALA A 226 -40.25 -13.02 -19.80
N ILE A 227 -40.02 -13.76 -20.88
CA ILE A 227 -38.82 -14.51 -21.18
C ILE A 227 -37.63 -13.53 -21.18
N LEU A 228 -36.78 -13.60 -20.16
CA LEU A 228 -35.52 -12.88 -20.09
C LEU A 228 -34.42 -13.76 -20.67
N GLU A 229 -33.76 -13.25 -21.70
CA GLU A 229 -32.48 -13.74 -22.22
C GLU A 229 -31.49 -14.00 -21.07
N GLU A 230 -30.96 -15.24 -21.01
CA GLU A 230 -29.93 -15.65 -20.06
C GLU A 230 -28.65 -14.82 -20.26
N THR A 231 -28.52 -13.75 -19.48
CA THR A 231 -27.21 -13.12 -19.26
C THR A 231 -26.33 -14.08 -18.45
N PRO A 232 -25.01 -14.17 -18.72
CA PRO A 232 -24.13 -15.05 -17.96
C PRO A 232 -24.18 -14.65 -16.49
N GLN A 233 -24.58 -15.60 -15.63
CA GLN A 233 -24.77 -15.39 -14.19
C GLN A 233 -23.45 -14.94 -13.55
N THR A 234 -23.27 -13.64 -13.41
CA THR A 234 -22.16 -13.07 -12.63
C THR A 234 -22.45 -13.33 -11.15
N PRO A 235 -21.48 -13.82 -10.37
CA PRO A 235 -21.68 -14.04 -8.94
C PRO A 235 -21.99 -12.72 -8.24
N GLU A 236 -22.83 -12.75 -7.22
CA GLU A 236 -23.12 -11.64 -6.28
C GLU A 236 -21.85 -11.28 -5.50
N THR A 237 -20.95 -10.58 -6.17
CA THR A 237 -19.64 -10.17 -5.67
C THR A 237 -19.53 -8.67 -5.79
N ASP A 238 -18.90 -8.06 -4.78
CA ASP A 238 -18.65 -6.63 -4.73
C ASP A 238 -17.72 -6.23 -5.87
N PRO A 239 -18.10 -5.22 -6.68
CA PRO A 239 -17.23 -4.74 -7.74
C PRO A 239 -15.99 -4.07 -7.14
N THR A 240 -14.87 -4.15 -7.85
CA THR A 240 -13.58 -3.61 -7.39
C THR A 240 -13.02 -2.56 -8.35
N THR A 241 -12.12 -1.73 -7.84
CA THR A 241 -11.39 -0.78 -8.67
C THR A 241 -10.27 -1.48 -9.44
N LEU A 242 -9.93 -0.92 -10.59
CA LEU A 242 -8.82 -1.45 -11.38
C LEU A 242 -7.49 -1.37 -10.62
N THR A 243 -7.30 -0.32 -9.82
CA THR A 243 -6.10 -0.10 -9.01
C THR A 243 -5.94 -1.19 -7.95
N ASP A 244 -7.01 -1.55 -7.26
CA ASP A 244 -6.98 -2.55 -6.19
C ASP A 244 -6.77 -3.96 -6.74
N ALA A 245 -7.46 -4.32 -7.83
CA ALA A 245 -7.24 -5.60 -8.51
C ALA A 245 -5.81 -5.74 -9.03
N SER A 246 -5.21 -4.64 -9.52
CA SER A 246 -3.82 -4.63 -9.99
C SER A 246 -2.84 -4.84 -8.84
N ALA A 247 -3.06 -4.16 -7.72
CA ALA A 247 -2.27 -4.34 -6.51
C ALA A 247 -2.39 -5.77 -5.98
N GLY A 248 -3.62 -6.31 -5.96
CA GLY A 248 -3.90 -7.70 -5.60
C GLY A 248 -3.14 -8.71 -6.47
N PHE A 249 -3.07 -8.49 -7.78
CA PHE A 249 -2.29 -9.32 -8.70
C PHE A 249 -0.78 -9.30 -8.38
N VAL A 250 -0.17 -8.13 -8.19
CA VAL A 250 1.28 -8.02 -7.92
C VAL A 250 1.65 -8.66 -6.58
N ARG A 251 0.81 -8.45 -5.56
CA ARG A 251 0.92 -9.14 -4.27
C ARG A 251 0.78 -10.64 -4.45
N ALA A 252 -0.25 -11.10 -5.16
CA ALA A 252 -0.48 -12.52 -5.41
C ALA A 252 0.67 -13.19 -6.17
N LEU A 253 1.30 -12.49 -7.12
CA LEU A 253 2.48 -12.99 -7.82
C LEU A 253 3.65 -13.19 -6.85
N THR A 254 3.90 -12.23 -5.97
CA THR A 254 4.96 -12.31 -4.95
C THR A 254 4.71 -13.46 -3.98
N GLY A 255 3.47 -13.63 -3.50
CA GLY A 255 3.08 -14.74 -2.64
C GLY A 255 3.20 -16.10 -3.33
N ALA A 256 2.76 -16.21 -4.59
CA ALA A 256 2.91 -17.44 -5.38
C ALA A 256 4.38 -17.78 -5.62
N LEU A 257 5.22 -16.77 -5.91
CA LEU A 257 6.66 -16.94 -6.09
C LEU A 257 7.31 -17.46 -4.81
N TYR A 258 6.94 -16.91 -3.65
CA TYR A 258 7.41 -17.38 -2.35
C TYR A 258 7.05 -18.86 -2.11
N LEU A 259 5.81 -19.27 -2.40
CA LEU A 259 5.37 -20.66 -2.21
C LEU A 259 6.07 -21.66 -3.13
N HIS A 260 6.31 -21.30 -4.40
CA HIS A 260 6.90 -22.21 -5.39
C HIS A 260 8.44 -22.19 -5.43
N ALA A 261 9.06 -21.03 -5.29
CA ALA A 261 10.50 -20.83 -5.46
C ALA A 261 11.25 -20.50 -4.15
N GLY A 262 10.50 -20.23 -3.06
CA GLY A 262 11.05 -19.96 -1.74
C GLY A 262 11.48 -18.52 -1.52
N ILE A 263 11.99 -18.25 -0.31
CA ILE A 263 12.32 -16.91 0.18
C ILE A 263 13.35 -16.15 -0.68
N ARG A 264 14.37 -16.85 -1.19
CA ARG A 264 15.45 -16.23 -1.98
C ARG A 264 14.92 -15.63 -3.29
N ALA A 265 14.03 -16.35 -3.96
CA ALA A 265 13.43 -15.89 -5.21
C ALA A 265 12.51 -14.69 -4.97
N ALA A 266 11.70 -14.73 -3.90
CA ALA A 266 10.84 -13.61 -3.54
C ALA A 266 11.63 -12.33 -3.21
N LYS A 267 12.74 -12.44 -2.46
CA LYS A 267 13.61 -11.30 -2.15
C LYS A 267 14.31 -10.73 -3.37
N GLN A 268 14.82 -11.60 -4.24
CA GLN A 268 15.43 -11.16 -5.50
C GLN A 268 14.41 -10.41 -6.35
N PHE A 269 13.20 -10.96 -6.48
CA PHE A 269 12.10 -10.33 -7.22
C PHE A 269 11.72 -8.96 -6.64
N HIS A 270 11.59 -8.85 -5.32
CA HIS A 270 11.35 -7.59 -4.62
C HIS A 270 12.46 -6.57 -4.88
N ARG A 271 13.73 -6.98 -4.80
CA ARG A 271 14.87 -6.10 -5.06
C ARG A 271 14.85 -5.57 -6.50
N ASP A 272 14.60 -6.44 -7.47
CA ASP A 272 14.72 -6.12 -8.88
C ASP A 272 13.53 -5.32 -9.43
N HIS A 273 12.32 -5.49 -8.89
CA HIS A 273 11.10 -4.84 -9.41
C HIS A 273 10.55 -3.72 -8.51
N ILE A 274 10.79 -3.78 -7.20
CA ILE A 274 10.21 -2.82 -6.23
C ILE A 274 11.28 -1.86 -5.72
N LEU A 275 12.39 -2.37 -5.18
CA LEU A 275 13.48 -1.52 -4.68
C LEU A 275 14.32 -0.86 -5.77
N SER A 276 14.26 -1.35 -7.01
CA SER A 276 14.93 -0.71 -8.15
C SER A 276 14.33 0.66 -8.50
N ARG A 277 13.15 0.99 -7.98
CA ARG A 277 12.47 2.27 -8.19
C ARG A 277 13.04 3.33 -7.27
N HIS A 278 13.29 4.52 -7.80
CA HIS A 278 13.77 5.65 -7.01
C HIS A 278 12.60 6.45 -6.41
N VAL A 279 12.51 6.48 -5.08
CA VAL A 279 11.55 7.32 -4.33
C VAL A 279 12.29 8.51 -3.68
N PRO A 280 11.98 9.77 -4.04
CA PRO A 280 12.64 10.93 -3.47
C PRO A 280 12.14 11.23 -2.04
N LEU A 281 12.73 10.56 -1.04
CA LEU A 281 12.31 10.67 0.36
C LEU A 281 12.32 12.10 0.91
N HIS A 282 13.20 12.98 0.43
CA HIS A 282 13.29 14.37 0.86
C HIS A 282 12.03 15.20 0.57
N GLN A 283 11.17 14.75 -0.36
CA GLN A 283 9.91 15.40 -0.72
C GLN A 283 8.74 14.94 0.17
N LEU A 284 8.91 13.84 0.90
CA LEU A 284 7.88 13.31 1.79
C LEU A 284 7.82 14.05 3.14
N PHE A 285 8.81 14.89 3.44
CA PHE A 285 8.86 15.66 4.67
C PHE A 285 7.99 16.91 4.58
N ASN A 286 7.13 17.10 5.57
CA ASN A 286 6.38 18.33 5.78
C ASN A 286 6.60 18.82 7.22
N PHE A 287 7.38 19.89 7.39
CA PHE A 287 7.67 20.47 8.70
C PHE A 287 6.75 21.64 8.98
N THR A 288 6.10 21.64 10.14
CA THR A 288 5.25 22.75 10.57
C THR A 288 6.09 23.88 11.20
N HIS A 289 7.02 23.54 12.09
CA HIS A 289 7.81 24.51 12.86
C HIS A 289 9.30 24.14 12.94
N PRO A 290 10.03 24.07 11.80
CA PRO A 290 11.37 23.47 11.74
C PRO A 290 12.42 24.18 12.62
N THR A 291 12.25 25.46 12.93
CA THR A 291 13.14 26.21 13.83
C THR A 291 13.03 25.74 15.29
N ARG A 292 11.83 25.35 15.73
CA ARG A 292 11.60 24.80 17.06
C ARG A 292 12.11 23.36 17.12
N ASP A 293 11.85 22.58 16.07
CA ASP A 293 12.26 21.18 15.96
C ASP A 293 13.79 21.06 16.08
N ILE A 294 14.54 21.89 15.34
CA ILE A 294 16.01 21.84 15.37
C ILE A 294 16.59 22.32 16.71
N SER A 295 15.96 23.30 17.36
CA SER A 295 16.38 23.74 18.70
C SER A 295 16.20 22.63 19.73
N LYS A 296 15.07 21.90 19.68
CA LYS A 296 14.86 20.73 20.53
C LYS A 296 15.81 19.59 20.20
N LEU A 297 16.11 19.37 18.91
CA LEU A 297 17.08 18.38 18.47
C LEU A 297 18.47 18.68 19.06
N CYS A 298 18.95 19.91 18.91
CA CYS A 298 20.26 20.31 19.45
C CYS A 298 20.30 20.15 20.98
N ALA A 299 19.24 20.55 21.67
CA ALA A 299 19.13 20.37 23.12
C ALA A 299 19.12 18.89 23.54
N ARG A 300 18.49 18.01 22.75
CA ARG A 300 18.43 16.56 22.99
C ARG A 300 19.80 15.90 22.82
N GLU A 301 20.51 16.26 21.76
CA GLU A 301 21.83 15.68 21.42
C GLU A 301 23.00 16.34 22.18
N GLY A 302 22.74 17.40 22.94
CA GLY A 302 23.76 18.15 23.70
C GLY A 302 24.60 19.09 22.84
N PHE A 303 24.11 19.49 21.66
CA PHE A 303 24.76 20.48 20.81
C PHE A 303 24.50 21.91 21.28
N GLU A 304 25.35 22.84 20.84
CA GLU A 304 25.12 24.27 21.09
C GLU A 304 23.82 24.74 20.43
N PRO A 305 23.12 25.73 21.01
CA PRO A 305 21.88 26.25 20.45
C PRO A 305 22.05 26.70 18.98
N PRO A 306 21.14 26.31 18.08
CA PRO A 306 21.30 26.61 16.66
C PRO A 306 21.08 28.09 16.37
N VAL A 307 22.03 28.74 15.70
CA VAL A 307 21.99 30.14 15.29
C VAL A 307 21.96 30.25 13.78
N ALA A 308 20.97 30.95 13.24
CA ALA A 308 20.89 31.25 11.82
C ALA A 308 21.80 32.44 11.46
N ARG A 309 22.71 32.26 10.50
CA ARG A 309 23.64 33.28 10.01
C ARG A 309 23.42 33.49 8.50
N LEU A 310 23.53 34.73 8.05
CA LEU A 310 23.50 35.05 6.62
C LEU A 310 24.87 34.72 6.01
N ILE A 311 24.90 33.85 5.01
CA ILE A 311 26.14 33.44 4.33
C ILE A 311 26.42 34.40 3.16
N SER A 312 25.42 34.62 2.33
CA SER A 312 25.50 35.54 1.19
C SER A 312 24.14 36.11 0.86
N GLU A 313 24.10 37.31 0.30
CA GLU A 313 22.88 37.94 -0.18
C GLU A 313 23.09 38.63 -1.52
N THR A 314 22.03 38.69 -2.31
CA THR A 314 22.01 39.44 -3.57
C THR A 314 20.63 40.04 -3.81
N GLY A 315 20.61 41.20 -4.48
CA GLY A 315 19.37 41.87 -4.86
C GLY A 315 18.53 42.36 -3.68
N ARG A 316 19.13 42.66 -2.52
CA ARG A 316 18.43 43.31 -1.40
C ARG A 316 17.73 44.58 -1.92
N TYR A 317 16.47 44.80 -1.52
CA TYR A 317 15.57 45.84 -2.04
C TYR A 317 15.11 45.70 -3.50
N SER A 318 15.35 44.57 -4.16
CA SER A 318 14.70 44.24 -5.44
C SER A 318 13.36 43.51 -5.23
N ARG A 319 12.61 43.27 -6.33
CA ARG A 319 11.38 42.46 -6.29
C ARG A 319 11.64 40.99 -5.95
N THR A 320 12.81 40.47 -6.33
CA THR A 320 13.18 39.06 -6.17
C THR A 320 14.57 38.95 -5.55
N PRO A 321 14.74 39.37 -4.28
CA PRO A 321 16.00 39.22 -3.56
C PRO A 321 16.28 37.74 -3.29
N VAL A 322 17.55 37.39 -3.08
CA VAL A 322 17.96 36.04 -2.68
C VAL A 322 18.87 36.13 -1.47
N TYR A 323 18.45 35.51 -0.38
CA TYR A 323 19.21 35.40 0.86
C TYR A 323 19.60 33.95 1.10
N VAL A 324 20.89 33.67 1.17
CA VAL A 324 21.42 32.35 1.52
C VAL A 324 21.72 32.35 3.01
N VAL A 325 20.95 31.56 3.76
CA VAL A 325 21.04 31.46 5.21
C VAL A 325 21.55 30.07 5.59
N GLY A 326 22.50 30.02 6.51
CA GLY A 326 22.98 28.80 7.13
C GLY A 326 22.56 28.71 8.59
N VAL A 327 22.21 27.52 9.06
CA VAL A 327 22.00 27.25 10.49
C VAL A 327 23.25 26.58 11.05
N PHE A 328 23.83 27.17 12.08
CA PHE A 328 25.06 26.72 12.71
C PHE A 328 24.81 26.32 14.16
N SER A 329 25.51 25.29 14.64
CA SER A 329 25.68 25.00 16.06
C SER A 329 27.16 25.17 16.36
N GLY A 330 27.51 26.23 17.10
CA GLY A 330 28.90 26.68 17.25
C GLY A 330 29.55 27.04 15.92
N GLU A 331 30.51 26.22 15.50
CA GLU A 331 31.24 26.33 14.23
C GLU A 331 30.65 25.45 13.12
N ASP A 332 29.89 24.40 13.49
CA ASP A 332 29.38 23.41 12.55
C ASP A 332 28.15 23.90 11.81
N LYS A 333 28.18 23.84 10.47
CA LYS A 333 27.03 24.16 9.61
C LYS A 333 26.10 22.96 9.52
N LEU A 334 24.94 23.03 10.16
CA LEU A 334 23.93 21.97 10.15
C LEU A 334 23.11 21.93 8.86
N GLY A 335 22.84 23.10 8.27
CA GLY A 335 22.05 23.20 7.05
C GLY A 335 22.12 24.57 6.41
N GLU A 336 21.75 24.62 5.13
CA GLU A 336 21.83 25.82 4.30
C GLU A 336 20.65 25.84 3.34
N ALA A 337 20.08 27.03 3.11
CA ALA A 337 19.07 27.21 2.08
C ALA A 337 18.97 28.67 1.61
N ALA A 338 18.45 28.84 0.40
CA ALA A 338 18.10 30.14 -0.16
C ALA A 338 16.61 30.48 0.05
N GLY A 339 16.33 31.74 0.39
CA GLY A 339 14.98 32.30 0.53
C GLY A 339 14.84 33.65 -0.16
N ALA A 340 13.61 34.00 -0.55
CA ALA A 340 13.28 35.34 -1.01
C ALA A 340 13.09 36.33 0.16
N SER A 341 12.95 35.82 1.39
CA SER A 341 13.06 36.63 2.61
C SER A 341 14.04 36.01 3.61
N LEU A 342 14.57 36.82 4.53
CA LEU A 342 15.43 36.34 5.62
C LEU A 342 14.73 35.26 6.48
N ASN A 343 13.43 35.45 6.75
CA ASN A 343 12.62 34.49 7.50
C ASN A 343 12.44 33.17 6.74
N GLU A 344 12.15 33.24 5.45
CA GLU A 344 12.02 32.06 4.58
C GLU A 344 13.34 31.30 4.44
N GLY A 345 14.46 32.02 4.24
CA GLY A 345 15.79 31.43 4.23
C GLY A 345 16.10 30.69 5.52
N ARG A 346 15.79 31.30 6.68
CA ARG A 346 15.91 30.68 8.01
C ARG A 346 15.07 29.40 8.12
N VAL A 347 13.78 29.44 7.79
CA VAL A 347 12.88 28.29 7.89
C VAL A 347 13.33 27.15 6.97
N ARG A 348 13.72 27.47 5.73
CA ARG A 348 14.22 26.47 4.77
C ARG A 348 15.56 25.86 5.19
N ALA A 349 16.48 26.67 5.73
CA ALA A 349 17.77 26.18 6.21
C ALA A 349 17.60 25.25 7.41
N SER A 350 16.70 25.58 8.34
CA SER A 350 16.32 24.68 9.44
C SER A 350 15.69 23.39 8.92
N ALA A 351 14.78 23.46 7.94
CA ALA A 351 14.19 22.27 7.33
C ALA A 351 15.23 21.41 6.59
N ALA A 352 16.21 22.02 5.93
CA ALA A 352 17.32 21.31 5.30
C ALA A 352 18.17 20.55 6.32
N ALA A 353 18.51 21.19 7.45
CA ALA A 353 19.21 20.54 8.55
C ALA A 353 18.41 19.36 9.16
N MET A 354 17.10 19.54 9.38
CA MET A 354 16.22 18.45 9.85
C MET A 354 16.16 17.28 8.86
N ARG A 355 16.07 17.56 7.56
CA ARG A 355 16.13 16.50 6.53
C ARG A 355 17.46 15.77 6.53
N ALA A 356 18.57 16.49 6.67
CA ALA A 356 19.90 15.89 6.74
C ALA A 356 20.03 14.95 7.96
N TRP A 357 19.47 15.34 9.11
CA TRP A 357 19.42 14.49 10.29
C TRP A 357 18.62 13.20 10.08
N TYR A 358 17.40 13.31 9.55
CA TYR A 358 16.49 12.18 9.37
C TYR A 358 16.84 11.27 8.19
N LEU A 359 17.44 11.82 7.13
CA LEU A 359 17.90 11.06 5.96
C LEU A 359 19.34 10.56 6.09
N TYR A 360 19.89 10.56 7.30
CA TYR A 360 21.13 9.87 7.59
C TYR A 360 21.04 8.41 7.11
N SER A 361 22.04 7.99 6.33
CA SER A 361 22.15 6.63 5.84
C SER A 361 23.53 6.08 6.15
N PRO A 362 23.63 4.94 6.87
CA PRO A 362 24.89 4.26 7.07
C PRO A 362 25.52 3.85 5.72
N PRO A 363 26.86 3.71 5.66
CA PRO A 363 27.52 3.19 4.47
C PRO A 363 26.98 1.79 4.13
N GLU A 364 26.87 1.49 2.84
CA GLU A 364 26.20 0.27 2.35
C GLU A 364 26.83 -1.03 2.87
N ASN A 365 28.14 -1.00 3.17
CA ASN A 365 28.88 -2.14 3.72
C ASN A 365 28.48 -2.51 5.17
N ASP A 366 27.83 -1.60 5.89
CA ASP A 366 27.38 -1.81 7.26
C ASP A 366 25.90 -2.14 7.37
N VAL A 367 25.13 -1.87 6.31
CA VAL A 367 23.72 -2.24 6.21
C VAL A 367 23.60 -3.74 5.95
N VAL A 368 23.05 -4.45 6.92
CA VAL A 368 22.74 -5.89 6.88
C VAL A 368 21.27 -6.03 7.22
N LEU A 369 20.48 -6.57 6.29
CA LEU A 369 19.05 -6.76 6.53
C LEU A 369 18.85 -7.96 7.46
N PRO A 370 17.94 -7.89 8.46
CA PRO A 370 17.63 -9.02 9.33
C PRO A 370 17.24 -10.27 8.57
N SER A 371 16.49 -10.12 7.47
CA SER A 371 16.07 -11.26 6.68
C SER A 371 17.22 -11.93 5.92
N GLU A 372 18.35 -11.26 5.66
CA GLU A 372 19.51 -11.88 4.97
C GLU A 372 20.27 -12.87 5.85
N VAL A 373 20.23 -12.66 7.17
CA VAL A 373 20.86 -13.53 8.16
C VAL A 373 19.91 -14.61 8.68
N GLU A 374 18.61 -14.45 8.45
CA GLU A 374 17.57 -15.40 8.81
C GLU A 374 17.78 -16.77 8.15
N GLY A 375 17.79 -17.85 8.96
CA GLY A 375 17.98 -19.22 8.48
C GLY A 375 19.41 -19.55 8.03
N ALA A 376 20.35 -18.61 8.11
CA ALA A 376 21.78 -18.87 8.02
C ALA A 376 22.32 -19.16 9.43
N GLY A 377 22.10 -20.39 9.92
CA GLY A 377 22.75 -20.85 11.15
C GLY A 377 24.26 -20.95 10.94
N GLY A 378 24.99 -19.83 11.09
CA GLY A 378 26.45 -19.65 11.24
C GLY A 378 27.45 -20.39 10.33
N SER A 379 26.99 -21.29 9.46
CA SER A 379 27.80 -22.41 8.96
C SER A 379 27.67 -22.61 7.44
N ARG A 380 26.86 -21.78 6.75
CA ARG A 380 26.86 -21.75 5.27
C ARG A 380 27.98 -20.84 4.78
N LYS A 381 28.92 -21.42 4.03
CA LYS A 381 30.00 -20.72 3.33
C LYS A 381 29.41 -19.57 2.50
N GLY A 382 29.75 -18.31 2.85
CA GLY A 382 29.25 -17.09 2.17
C GLY A 382 28.00 -16.45 2.77
N ALA A 383 27.49 -16.89 3.93
CA ALA A 383 26.44 -16.18 4.64
C ALA A 383 26.94 -14.85 5.22
N LYS A 384 26.14 -13.78 5.09
CA LYS A 384 26.42 -12.50 5.77
C LYS A 384 26.37 -12.71 7.28
N VAL A 385 27.30 -12.11 8.00
CA VAL A 385 27.30 -12.09 9.47
C VAL A 385 26.45 -10.92 9.93
N TRP A 386 25.60 -11.14 10.93
CA TRP A 386 24.81 -10.08 11.53
C TRP A 386 25.71 -9.01 12.14
N LYS A 387 25.47 -7.75 11.76
CA LYS A 387 26.07 -6.57 12.38
C LYS A 387 24.95 -5.81 13.12
N PRO A 388 25.15 -5.39 14.37
CA PRO A 388 24.19 -4.54 15.07
C PRO A 388 23.90 -3.27 14.26
N GLN A 389 22.63 -3.03 13.95
CA GLN A 389 22.21 -1.84 13.23
C GLN A 389 21.96 -0.67 14.17
N MET A 390 22.13 0.55 13.65
CA MET A 390 21.80 1.76 14.38
C MET A 390 20.28 1.82 14.64
N ILE A 391 19.91 2.10 15.89
CA ILE A 391 18.52 2.30 16.30
C ILE A 391 18.41 3.72 16.85
N ASP A 392 17.58 4.54 16.23
CA ASP A 392 17.33 5.89 16.70
C ASP A 392 16.40 5.89 17.92
N VAL A 393 16.50 6.94 18.74
CA VAL A 393 15.64 7.16 19.91
C VAL A 393 14.24 7.68 19.54
N GLY A 394 14.02 7.98 18.25
CA GLY A 394 12.76 8.43 17.69
C GLY A 394 12.78 9.89 17.23
N GLU A 395 11.68 10.29 16.59
CA GLU A 395 11.50 11.65 16.07
C GLU A 395 11.43 12.71 17.19
N VAL A 396 11.77 13.94 16.84
CA VAL A 396 11.67 15.08 17.77
C VAL A 396 10.20 15.51 17.86
N ILE A 397 9.65 15.51 19.07
CA ILE A 397 8.26 15.90 19.31
C ILE A 397 8.20 17.36 19.78
N THR A 398 7.50 18.21 19.03
CA THR A 398 7.39 19.65 19.32
C THR A 398 6.09 20.14 19.90
#